data_AF-X1R6J9-F1
#
_entry.id   AF-X1R6J9-F1
#
_cell.length_a   1.000
_cell.length_b   1.000
_cell.length_c   1.000
_cell.angle_alpha   90.00
_cell.angle_beta   90.00
_cell.angle_gamma   90.00
#
_symmetry.space_group_name_H-M   'P 1'
#
loop_
_entity.id
_entity.type
_entity.pdbx_description
1 polymer ?
#
loop_
_entity_poly.entity_id
_entity_poly.type
_entity_poly.pdbx_seq_one_letter_code
_entity_poly.pdbx_strand_id
1 'polypeptide(L)'
;MTKVVKSSWDLVREAIQGGRTDEALELIEQGEGSWLVDHYPEFRKQISMRLGEGQDAQCFITPDNPAVSAKVQEITGGYAEDVKEWWADCERLYFWVIRNIEYAPDIYTPVLPEPMNETLRWEEGFWRMPAETIKDGAGDCEDMVVLLASMLLNYNGRRHPVWAIGIESSKPKP
;
A
#
# COMPACT_ATOMS: atom_id res chain seq x y z
N MET A 1 30.62 -14.54 -32.25
CA MET A 1 31.01 -14.72 -30.84
C MET A 1 30.19 -13.75 -30.01
N THR A 2 29.40 -14.24 -29.05
CA THR A 2 28.66 -13.37 -28.12
C THR A 2 29.59 -13.04 -26.95
N LYS A 3 29.85 -11.76 -26.67
CA LYS A 3 30.49 -11.37 -25.41
C LYS A 3 29.49 -11.60 -24.29
N VAL A 4 29.83 -12.45 -23.33
CA VAL A 4 29.14 -12.48 -22.03
C VAL A 4 29.60 -11.24 -21.27
N VAL A 5 28.68 -10.36 -20.96
CA VAL A 5 28.92 -9.22 -20.07
C VAL A 5 28.77 -9.75 -18.64
N LYS A 6 29.79 -9.60 -17.80
CA LYS A 6 29.70 -9.92 -16.36
C LYS A 6 28.82 -8.88 -15.66
N SER A 7 28.08 -9.29 -14.64
CA SER A 7 27.40 -8.34 -13.76
C SER A 7 28.40 -7.62 -12.84
N SER A 8 28.03 -6.46 -12.30
CA SER A 8 28.85 -5.76 -11.28
C SER A 8 29.16 -6.69 -10.09
N TRP A 9 28.18 -7.49 -9.66
CA TRP A 9 28.35 -8.48 -8.59
C TRP A 9 29.33 -9.61 -8.89
N ASP A 10 29.53 -9.99 -10.15
CA ASP A 10 30.57 -10.98 -10.50
C ASP A 10 31.97 -10.37 -10.33
N LEU A 11 32.13 -9.08 -10.66
CA LEU A 11 33.38 -8.34 -10.47
C LEU A 11 33.67 -8.12 -8.97
N VAL A 12 32.67 -7.73 -8.18
CA VAL A 12 32.77 -7.62 -6.71
C VAL A 12 33.15 -8.97 -6.07
N ARG A 13 32.56 -10.09 -6.51
CA ARG A 13 32.93 -11.43 -6.04
C ARG A 13 34.36 -11.81 -6.41
N GLU A 14 34.81 -11.50 -7.63
CA GLU A 14 36.19 -11.72 -8.07
C GLU A 14 37.20 -10.77 -7.39
N ALA A 15 36.77 -9.60 -6.91
CA ALA A 15 37.57 -8.72 -6.06
C ALA A 15 37.75 -9.34 -4.66
N ILE A 16 36.64 -9.71 -4.00
CA ILE A 16 36.65 -10.35 -2.67
C ILE A 16 37.44 -11.67 -2.67
N GLN A 17 37.20 -12.57 -3.64
CA GLN A 17 37.94 -13.83 -3.76
C GLN A 17 39.43 -13.64 -4.07
N GLY A 18 39.80 -12.51 -4.70
CA GLY A 18 41.19 -12.11 -4.92
C GLY A 18 41.84 -11.36 -3.75
N GLY A 19 41.13 -11.13 -2.64
CA GLY A 19 41.62 -10.33 -1.51
C GLY A 19 41.74 -8.83 -1.79
N ARG A 20 41.07 -8.33 -2.84
CA ARG A 20 41.11 -6.94 -3.30
C ARG A 20 39.96 -6.15 -2.68
N THR A 21 39.98 -6.03 -1.35
CA THR A 21 38.85 -5.49 -0.57
C THR A 21 38.52 -4.04 -0.92
N ASP A 22 39.53 -3.20 -1.14
CA ASP A 22 39.33 -1.78 -1.46
C ASP A 22 38.69 -1.61 -2.85
N GLU A 23 39.11 -2.41 -3.84
CA GLU A 23 38.48 -2.47 -5.17
C GLU A 23 37.03 -2.99 -5.09
N ALA A 24 36.76 -3.95 -4.19
CA ALA A 24 35.40 -4.44 -3.95
C ALA A 24 34.50 -3.35 -3.33
N LEU A 25 35.03 -2.51 -2.43
CA LEU A 25 34.33 -1.36 -1.87
C LEU A 25 34.11 -0.28 -2.94
N GLU A 26 35.13 0.06 -3.72
CA GLU A 26 35.03 1.04 -4.80
C GLU A 26 33.98 0.63 -5.85
N LEU A 27 33.93 -0.66 -6.24
CA LEU A 27 32.90 -1.21 -7.13
C LEU A 27 31.47 -1.20 -6.53
N ILE A 28 31.34 -1.24 -5.20
CA ILE A 28 30.05 -1.10 -4.50
C ILE A 28 29.64 0.37 -4.45
N GLU A 29 30.56 1.29 -4.17
CA GLU A 29 30.31 2.74 -4.09
C GLU A 29 30.05 3.38 -5.46
N GLN A 30 30.70 2.91 -6.53
CA GLN A 30 30.51 3.37 -7.92
C GLN A 30 29.31 2.70 -8.63
N GLY A 31 28.44 2.01 -7.89
CA GLY A 31 27.54 0.97 -8.38
C GLY A 31 26.37 1.38 -9.30
N GLU A 32 26.66 1.88 -10.51
CA GLU A 32 25.82 1.60 -11.68
C GLU A 32 25.67 0.06 -11.82
N GLY A 33 24.43 -0.45 -11.87
CA GLY A 33 24.18 -1.90 -11.83
C GLY A 33 24.36 -2.56 -10.46
N SER A 34 24.32 -1.79 -9.37
CA SER A 34 24.01 -2.34 -8.05
C SER A 34 22.50 -2.59 -7.95
N TRP A 35 22.07 -3.67 -7.28
CA TRP A 35 20.65 -4.05 -7.23
C TRP A 35 19.78 -2.92 -6.66
N LEU A 36 20.29 -2.22 -5.63
CA LEU A 36 19.59 -1.09 -5.04
C LEU A 36 19.42 0.06 -6.05
N VAL A 37 20.45 0.43 -6.82
CA VAL A 37 20.33 1.47 -7.85
C VAL A 37 19.36 1.07 -8.97
N ASP A 38 19.40 -0.20 -9.40
CA ASP A 38 18.51 -0.70 -10.46
C ASP A 38 17.02 -0.73 -10.02
N HIS A 39 16.75 -0.99 -8.73
CA HIS A 39 15.39 -1.15 -8.20
C HIS A 39 14.87 0.11 -7.46
N TYR A 40 15.74 1.05 -7.10
CA TYR A 40 15.38 2.30 -6.42
C TYR A 40 14.27 3.11 -7.12
N PRO A 41 14.19 3.22 -8.46
CA PRO A 41 13.07 3.90 -9.11
C PRO A 41 11.70 3.27 -8.81
N GLU A 42 11.64 1.94 -8.71
CA GLU A 42 10.41 1.20 -8.41
C GLU A 42 10.09 1.24 -6.90
N PHE A 43 11.09 1.10 -6.02
CA PHE A 43 10.88 1.30 -4.58
C PHE A 43 10.41 2.72 -4.27
N ARG A 44 11.03 3.75 -4.85
CA ARG A 44 10.59 5.14 -4.72
C ARG A 44 9.14 5.31 -5.18
N LYS A 45 8.75 4.69 -6.30
CA LYS A 45 7.37 4.71 -6.81
C LYS A 45 6.38 4.03 -5.86
N GLN A 46 6.72 2.85 -5.33
CA GLN A 46 5.91 2.16 -4.32
C GLN A 46 5.77 2.98 -3.04
N ILE A 47 6.84 3.66 -2.63
CA ILE A 47 6.83 4.55 -1.46
C ILE A 47 5.97 5.79 -1.70
N SER A 48 6.14 6.50 -2.82
CA SER A 48 5.31 7.68 -3.13
C SER A 48 3.82 7.35 -3.23
N MET A 49 3.46 6.23 -3.86
CA MET A 49 2.06 5.77 -3.90
C MET A 49 1.50 5.54 -2.49
N ARG A 50 2.28 4.92 -1.61
CA ARG A 50 1.90 4.58 -0.23
C ARG A 50 1.77 5.79 0.70
N LEU A 51 2.35 6.94 0.37
CA LEU A 51 2.07 8.22 1.02
C LEU A 51 0.69 8.81 0.67
N GLY A 52 0.01 8.28 -0.36
CA GLY A 52 -1.37 8.63 -0.71
C GLY A 52 -1.57 10.06 -1.25
N GLU A 53 -0.51 10.79 -1.60
CA GLU A 53 -0.62 12.20 -1.97
C GLU A 53 -1.45 12.43 -3.24
N GLY A 54 -2.49 13.26 -3.12
CA GLY A 54 -3.24 13.81 -4.25
C GLY A 54 -4.10 12.78 -5.01
N GLN A 55 -3.62 12.30 -6.16
CA GLN A 55 -4.36 11.36 -7.01
C GLN A 55 -4.08 9.90 -6.65
N ASP A 56 -2.92 9.60 -6.07
CA ASP A 56 -2.51 8.23 -5.72
C ASP A 56 -3.41 7.61 -4.63
N ALA A 57 -4.04 8.45 -3.80
CA ALA A 57 -5.16 8.10 -2.91
C ALA A 57 -6.25 7.24 -3.58
N GLN A 58 -6.52 7.44 -4.88
CA GLN A 58 -7.56 6.68 -5.59
C GLN A 58 -7.15 5.22 -5.84
N CYS A 59 -5.85 4.90 -5.85
CA CYS A 59 -5.36 3.53 -6.05
C CYS A 59 -5.73 2.59 -4.89
N PHE A 60 -6.02 3.13 -3.71
CA PHE A 60 -6.44 2.36 -2.52
C PHE A 60 -7.93 1.99 -2.57
N ILE A 61 -8.75 2.71 -3.35
CA ILE A 61 -10.17 2.42 -3.54
C ILE A 61 -10.32 1.18 -4.45
N THR A 62 -10.41 0.00 -3.84
CA THR A 62 -10.30 -1.31 -4.50
C THR A 62 -11.55 -2.19 -4.31
N PRO A 63 -12.73 -1.77 -4.82
CA PRO A 63 -14.00 -2.50 -4.66
C PRO A 63 -14.01 -3.90 -5.30
N ASP A 64 -13.17 -4.17 -6.31
CA ASP A 64 -13.08 -5.50 -6.94
C ASP A 64 -12.20 -6.49 -6.16
N ASN A 65 -11.58 -6.06 -5.05
CA ASN A 65 -10.74 -6.93 -4.24
C ASN A 65 -11.57 -8.08 -3.63
N PRO A 66 -11.17 -9.36 -3.78
CA PRO A 66 -11.93 -10.49 -3.25
C PRO A 66 -12.22 -10.43 -1.74
N ALA A 67 -11.32 -9.86 -0.93
CA ALA A 67 -11.52 -9.71 0.51
C ALA A 67 -12.60 -8.64 0.83
N VAL A 68 -12.60 -7.53 0.09
CA VAL A 68 -13.65 -6.49 0.20
C VAL A 68 -15.00 -7.07 -0.23
N SER A 69 -15.04 -7.73 -1.39
CA SER A 69 -16.26 -8.33 -1.94
C SER A 69 -16.86 -9.40 -1.01
N ALA A 70 -16.03 -10.29 -0.47
CA ALA A 70 -16.44 -11.28 0.51
C ALA A 70 -16.98 -10.63 1.80
N LYS A 71 -16.32 -9.57 2.31
CA LYS A 71 -16.75 -8.88 3.53
C LYS A 71 -18.04 -8.08 3.33
N VAL A 72 -18.25 -7.46 2.16
CA VAL A 72 -19.54 -6.83 1.82
C VAL A 72 -20.65 -7.89 1.83
N GLN A 73 -20.47 -8.99 1.10
CA GLN A 73 -21.46 -10.09 1.02
C GLN A 73 -21.76 -10.73 2.39
N GLU A 74 -20.82 -10.75 3.32
CA GLU A 74 -20.98 -11.18 4.72
C GLU A 74 -21.86 -10.21 5.54
N ILE A 75 -21.70 -8.89 5.34
CA ILE A 75 -22.40 -7.84 6.11
C ILE A 75 -23.82 -7.57 5.56
N THR A 76 -23.97 -7.58 4.24
CA THR A 76 -25.21 -7.18 3.57
C THR A 76 -26.13 -8.37 3.25
N GLY A 77 -25.53 -9.55 2.96
CA GLY A 77 -26.24 -10.72 2.46
C GLY A 77 -26.53 -10.69 0.95
N GLY A 78 -26.25 -9.58 0.28
CA GLY A 78 -26.47 -9.39 -1.17
C GLY A 78 -26.54 -7.91 -1.53
N TYR A 79 -27.25 -7.57 -2.62
CA TYR A 79 -27.63 -6.20 -2.99
C TYR A 79 -29.13 -6.01 -2.78
N ALA A 80 -29.54 -4.96 -2.09
CA ALA A 80 -30.95 -4.64 -1.87
C ALA A 80 -31.52 -3.74 -2.99
N GLU A 81 -32.69 -4.12 -3.52
CA GLU A 81 -33.45 -3.29 -4.47
C GLU A 81 -34.43 -2.32 -3.79
N ASP A 82 -34.85 -2.58 -2.55
CA ASP A 82 -35.63 -1.62 -1.75
C ASP A 82 -34.74 -0.51 -1.19
N VAL A 83 -35.21 0.73 -1.29
CA VAL A 83 -34.44 1.92 -0.90
C VAL A 83 -34.16 1.97 0.60
N LYS A 84 -35.05 1.45 1.47
CA LYS A 84 -34.83 1.45 2.93
C LYS A 84 -33.83 0.39 3.33
N GLU A 85 -33.94 -0.80 2.74
CA GLU A 85 -32.99 -1.89 2.94
C GLU A 85 -31.60 -1.47 2.43
N TRP A 86 -31.51 -0.82 1.26
CA TRP A 86 -30.27 -0.25 0.72
C TRP A 86 -29.62 0.78 1.65
N TRP A 87 -30.39 1.68 2.27
CA TRP A 87 -29.85 2.60 3.28
C TRP A 87 -29.39 1.87 4.55
N ALA A 88 -30.12 0.84 4.99
CA ALA A 88 -29.74 0.00 6.11
C ALA A 88 -28.51 -0.88 5.82
N ASP A 89 -28.22 -1.22 4.56
CA ASP A 89 -26.96 -1.86 4.13
C ASP A 89 -25.79 -0.88 4.19
N CYS A 90 -25.94 0.33 3.65
CA CYS A 90 -24.93 1.38 3.76
C CYS A 90 -24.62 1.73 5.23
N GLU A 91 -25.64 1.80 6.09
CA GLU A 91 -25.49 1.98 7.53
C GLU A 91 -24.81 0.77 8.21
N ARG A 92 -25.14 -0.47 7.82
CA ARG A 92 -24.45 -1.68 8.32
C ARG A 92 -22.98 -1.72 7.94
N LEU A 93 -22.61 -1.35 6.70
CA LEU A 93 -21.21 -1.27 6.25
C LEU A 93 -20.44 -0.22 7.05
N TYR A 94 -21.00 0.98 7.23
CA TYR A 94 -20.42 2.03 8.07
C TYR A 94 -20.24 1.57 9.53
N PHE A 95 -21.27 1.01 10.15
CA PHE A 95 -21.18 0.50 11.52
C PHE A 95 -20.28 -0.71 11.68
N TRP A 96 -20.05 -1.51 10.63
CA TRP A 96 -19.05 -2.55 10.67
C TRP A 96 -17.64 -1.95 10.76
N VAL A 97 -17.28 -1.01 9.88
CA VAL A 97 -15.96 -0.38 9.87
C VAL A 97 -15.64 0.27 11.23
N ILE A 98 -16.52 1.14 11.75
CA ILE A 98 -16.23 1.86 13.02
C ILE A 98 -16.31 1.01 14.30
N ARG A 99 -16.64 -0.30 14.19
CA ARG A 99 -16.72 -1.23 15.34
C ARG A 99 -15.72 -2.38 15.25
N ASN A 100 -15.15 -2.64 14.08
CA ASN A 100 -14.26 -3.79 13.84
C ASN A 100 -12.85 -3.36 13.36
N ILE A 101 -12.65 -2.08 13.03
CA ILE A 101 -11.34 -1.49 12.78
C ILE A 101 -10.95 -0.63 13.99
N GLU A 102 -9.90 -1.02 14.70
CA GLU A 102 -9.31 -0.25 15.79
C GLU A 102 -8.52 0.94 15.25
N TYR A 103 -8.72 2.12 15.84
CA TYR A 103 -8.05 3.35 15.38
C TYR A 103 -6.58 3.34 15.81
N ALA A 104 -5.68 3.09 14.86
CA ALA A 104 -4.24 3.00 15.05
C ALA A 104 -3.56 4.17 14.32
N PRO A 105 -3.15 5.24 15.02
CA PRO A 105 -2.51 6.39 14.38
C PRO A 105 -1.10 6.06 13.87
N ASP A 106 -0.75 6.61 12.72
CA ASP A 106 0.56 6.44 12.08
C ASP A 106 1.72 7.01 12.95
N ILE A 107 2.60 6.14 13.44
CA ILE A 107 3.84 6.49 14.19
C ILE A 107 5.11 6.20 13.36
N TYR A 108 5.00 6.57 12.09
CA TYR A 108 5.45 5.80 10.91
C TYR A 108 6.96 5.63 10.50
N THR A 109 7.45 4.53 9.86
CA THR A 109 8.63 4.47 8.90
C THR A 109 8.80 3.16 8.05
N PRO A 110 8.96 3.17 6.70
CA PRO A 110 9.13 1.96 5.86
C PRO A 110 10.48 1.21 5.95
N VAL A 111 10.49 -0.11 5.69
CA VAL A 111 11.66 -1.00 5.82
C VAL A 111 12.12 -1.61 4.49
N LEU A 112 13.40 -1.41 4.14
CA LEU A 112 14.03 -2.04 2.98
C LEU A 112 14.25 -3.55 3.19
N PRO A 113 14.15 -4.39 2.13
CA PRO A 113 14.35 -5.82 2.24
C PRO A 113 15.83 -6.20 2.47
N GLU A 114 16.07 -6.99 3.51
CA GLU A 114 17.31 -7.74 3.71
C GLU A 114 17.00 -9.25 3.73
N PRO A 115 17.54 -10.06 2.80
CA PRO A 115 18.43 -9.69 1.70
C PRO A 115 17.79 -8.78 0.64
N MET A 116 18.65 -8.01 -0.04
CA MET A 116 18.31 -7.11 -1.15
C MET A 116 17.97 -7.89 -2.44
N ASN A 117 16.90 -8.68 -2.37
CA ASN A 117 16.23 -9.36 -3.49
C ASN A 117 14.75 -9.69 -3.19
N GLU A 118 14.21 -9.29 -2.04
CA GLU A 118 12.81 -9.50 -1.64
C GLU A 118 11.93 -8.27 -1.88
N THR A 119 10.63 -8.36 -1.57
CA THR A 119 9.65 -7.26 -1.68
C THR A 119 9.82 -6.25 -0.54
N LEU A 120 9.59 -4.96 -0.82
CA LEU A 120 9.59 -3.90 0.18
C LEU A 120 8.64 -4.22 1.35
N ARG A 121 9.15 -4.18 2.59
CA ARG A 121 8.37 -4.51 3.78
C ARG A 121 7.78 -3.24 4.40
N TRP A 122 6.48 -3.10 4.15
CA TRP A 122 5.62 -2.11 4.78
C TRP A 122 5.26 -2.56 6.19
N GLU A 123 6.16 -2.30 7.13
CA GLU A 123 5.83 -2.40 8.55
C GLU A 123 4.98 -1.19 8.98
N GLU A 124 5.30 0.01 8.47
CA GLU A 124 4.90 1.27 9.06
C GLU A 124 4.84 2.42 7.99
N GLY A 125 3.77 3.25 7.96
CA GLY A 125 3.85 4.66 7.46
C GLY A 125 3.14 4.98 6.15
N PHE A 126 1.90 4.54 5.98
CA PHE A 126 1.26 4.47 4.67
C PHE A 126 -0.24 4.23 4.69
N TRP A 127 -0.90 4.66 3.60
CA TRP A 127 -2.26 4.26 3.24
C TRP A 127 -2.31 2.74 3.02
N ARG A 128 -3.07 2.03 3.86
CA ARG A 128 -3.29 0.58 3.75
C ARG A 128 -4.27 0.29 2.62
N MET A 129 -4.07 -0.85 1.96
CA MET A 129 -5.08 -1.39 1.07
C MET A 129 -6.27 -1.87 1.92
N PRO A 130 -7.53 -1.68 1.50
CA PRO A 130 -8.72 -2.19 2.20
C PRO A 130 -8.64 -3.65 2.64
N ALA A 131 -7.95 -4.52 1.88
CA ALA A 131 -7.73 -5.92 2.26
C ALA A 131 -6.70 -6.11 3.39
N GLU A 132 -5.74 -5.21 3.54
CA GLU A 132 -4.81 -5.14 4.69
C GLU A 132 -5.58 -4.65 5.92
N THR A 133 -6.35 -3.55 5.80
CA THR A 133 -7.21 -3.04 6.88
C THR A 133 -8.22 -4.08 7.40
N ILE A 134 -8.87 -4.85 6.50
CA ILE A 134 -9.77 -5.97 6.88
C ILE A 134 -9.01 -7.11 7.59
N LYS A 135 -7.79 -7.44 7.13
CA LYS A 135 -6.98 -8.55 7.66
C LYS A 135 -6.42 -8.24 9.05
N ASP A 136 -5.92 -7.02 9.22
CA ASP A 136 -5.19 -6.60 10.41
C ASP A 136 -6.09 -5.95 11.47
N GLY A 137 -7.34 -5.61 11.10
CA GLY A 137 -8.36 -5.12 12.05
C GLY A 137 -8.07 -3.74 12.62
N ALA A 138 -7.15 -2.99 12.01
CA ALA A 138 -6.70 -1.68 12.48
C ALA A 138 -6.25 -0.78 11.33
N GLY A 139 -6.39 0.54 11.54
CA GLY A 139 -5.98 1.59 10.61
C GLY A 139 -6.31 2.99 11.14
N ASP A 140 -5.96 4.02 10.40
CA ASP A 140 -6.29 5.42 10.72
C ASP A 140 -7.55 5.92 9.99
N CYS A 141 -7.75 7.25 9.92
CA CYS A 141 -8.91 7.82 9.22
C CYS A 141 -8.87 7.62 7.70
N GLU A 142 -7.70 7.71 7.07
CA GLU A 142 -7.48 7.46 5.66
C GLU A 142 -7.82 5.99 5.32
N ASP A 143 -7.27 5.05 6.09
CA ASP A 143 -7.52 3.60 5.95
C ASP A 143 -9.01 3.25 6.06
N MET A 144 -9.68 3.76 7.11
CA MET A 144 -11.11 3.50 7.35
C MET A 144 -11.97 4.09 6.23
N VAL A 145 -11.58 5.23 5.65
CA VAL A 145 -12.29 5.88 4.55
C VAL A 145 -12.11 5.14 3.22
N VAL A 146 -10.90 4.71 2.84
CA VAL A 146 -10.68 3.95 1.60
C VAL A 146 -11.33 2.56 1.67
N LEU A 147 -11.33 1.94 2.85
CA LEU A 147 -12.05 0.71 3.12
C LEU A 147 -13.56 0.87 2.91
N LEU A 148 -14.18 1.87 3.56
CA LEU A 148 -15.61 2.12 3.43
C LEU A 148 -16.01 2.52 2.01
N ALA A 149 -15.21 3.35 1.33
CA ALA A 149 -15.44 3.72 -0.06
C ALA A 149 -15.41 2.50 -0.99
N SER A 150 -14.46 1.59 -0.77
CA SER A 150 -14.36 0.32 -1.52
C SER A 150 -15.56 -0.59 -1.24
N MET A 151 -15.99 -0.71 0.01
CA MET A 151 -17.19 -1.48 0.38
C MET A 151 -18.45 -0.92 -0.29
N LEU A 152 -18.68 0.39 -0.22
CA LEU A 152 -19.87 1.03 -0.78
C LEU A 152 -19.91 0.95 -2.32
N LEU A 153 -18.77 1.08 -3.00
CA LEU A 153 -18.67 0.94 -4.46
C LEU A 153 -18.82 -0.50 -4.93
N ASN A 154 -18.32 -1.48 -4.17
CA ASN A 154 -18.56 -2.90 -4.39
C ASN A 154 -20.05 -3.21 -4.25
N TYR A 155 -20.63 -2.88 -3.09
CA TYR A 155 -22.04 -3.08 -2.77
C TYR A 155 -22.96 -2.51 -3.84
N ASN A 156 -22.81 -1.23 -4.20
CA ASN A 156 -23.69 -0.59 -5.18
C ASN A 156 -23.40 -0.98 -6.65
N GLY A 157 -22.40 -1.83 -6.91
CA GLY A 157 -22.00 -2.23 -8.26
C GLY A 157 -21.54 -1.06 -9.13
N ARG A 158 -20.96 -0.02 -8.51
CA ARG A 158 -20.61 1.28 -9.10
C ARG A 158 -21.76 2.02 -9.81
N ARG A 159 -23.03 1.71 -9.50
CA ARG A 159 -24.22 2.43 -10.00
C ARG A 159 -24.31 3.86 -9.45
N HIS A 160 -23.70 4.12 -8.29
CA HIS A 160 -23.69 5.42 -7.62
C HIS A 160 -22.27 5.84 -7.22
N PRO A 161 -21.89 7.11 -7.45
CA PRO A 161 -20.58 7.62 -7.06
C PRO A 161 -20.47 7.70 -5.53
N VAL A 162 -19.31 7.37 -5.00
CA VAL A 162 -18.96 7.51 -3.58
C VAL A 162 -17.82 8.52 -3.49
N TRP A 163 -17.93 9.45 -2.55
CA TRP A 163 -16.98 10.55 -2.37
C TRP A 163 -16.29 10.44 -1.02
N ALA A 164 -14.98 10.20 -1.03
CA ALA A 164 -14.12 10.45 0.12
C ALA A 164 -13.78 11.95 0.17
N ILE A 165 -13.79 12.56 1.36
CA ILE A 165 -13.54 13.99 1.56
C ILE A 165 -12.56 14.16 2.72
N GLY A 166 -11.30 14.46 2.39
CA GLY A 166 -10.31 14.91 3.38
C GLY A 166 -10.61 16.35 3.83
N ILE A 167 -10.44 16.63 5.12
CA ILE A 167 -10.64 17.96 5.70
C ILE A 167 -9.39 18.34 6.50
N GLU A 168 -8.46 19.03 5.86
CA GLU A 168 -7.32 19.62 6.56
C GLU A 168 -7.77 20.87 7.34
N SER A 169 -7.38 20.96 8.62
CA SER A 169 -7.59 22.16 9.43
C SER A 169 -6.25 22.79 9.79
N SER A 170 -6.03 24.02 9.32
CA SER A 170 -4.84 24.79 9.70
C SER A 170 -4.86 25.05 11.21
N LYS A 171 -3.76 24.76 11.91
CA LYS A 171 -3.62 25.07 13.34
C LYS A 171 -3.93 26.55 13.59
N PRO A 172 -4.68 26.91 14.66
CA PRO A 172 -4.95 28.31 14.96
C PRO A 172 -3.63 29.05 15.15
N LYS A 173 -3.51 30.21 14.49
CA LYS A 173 -2.35 31.08 14.68
C LYS A 173 -2.41 31.68 16.10
N PRO A 174 -1.29 31.69 16.84
CA PRO A 174 -1.20 32.33 18.16
C PRO A 174 -1.28 33.86 18.06
#